data_AF-A0A5A7V8L9-F1
#
_entry.id   AF-A0A5A7V8L9-F1
#
_cell.length_a   1.000
_cell.length_b   1.000
_cell.length_c   1.000
_cell.angle_alpha   90.00
_cell.angle_beta   90.00
_cell.angle_gamma   90.00
#
_symmetry.space_group_name_H-M   'P 1'
#
loop_
_entity.id
_entity.type
_entity.pdbx_description
1 polymer ?
#
loop_
_entity_poly.entity_id
_entity_poly.type
_entity_poly.pdbx_seq_one_letter_code
_entity_poly.pdbx_strand_id
1 'polypeptide(L)'
;MGLKVNCAAAEPLKVMISGAPASGKGTQCELIVQKFGLVHISTGDILRAEIAAGSEIGNQAKEFMNSGRLVPDEIVTTMVTTRLSCKDATEKGWLLDGYPRTLSQAESLQELQIRPDIYLILDVPDEILIDRCIGRRVDPETGKIYHLKYFPPETEEIKGRLVIRPDDTEEKVKQRLEIYKRNAEAIAPVYTNIAKKIDGSRPKEEIFEELSSLLSQIQKEKATKSGKSTLGFKSTSTQDSWRGIPTRLNNIPHSREIRKYFYDDVLEATKRAVQAGRTRLKVEINIPELNPEMDVYRIGTLMELIRTIALSFADDGRRVKVCIQGSMGEGALSGMPLQLAGTRRILEYMDWGEYGALGTFVKIGSIGAKEVDDQDDMFILVAPQNAVGNCIIDDMKAMTDAAGDRPVILVNPRLKDLPGSSGIMQTMGREKRLEYAASFEICYFFRLLYYAGTQYPIMGALRMSYPYGYELYKRIDEPSGKEKYIELSKYPKRPSTDDINDAFQGNRRKEVKNSSGIWGFLSGIF
;
A
#
# COMPACT_ATOMS: atom_id res chain seq x y z
N MET A 1 0.99 -44.23 11.03
CA MET A 1 2.00 -43.53 10.20
C MET A 1 1.28 -43.01 8.96
N GLY A 2 1.03 -41.71 8.88
CA GLY A 2 0.43 -41.06 7.70
C GLY A 2 1.32 -39.91 7.27
N LEU A 3 1.79 -39.94 6.03
CA LEU A 3 2.74 -38.99 5.44
C LEU A 3 2.24 -37.54 5.56
N LYS A 4 3.08 -36.66 6.10
CA LYS A 4 2.97 -35.21 5.94
C LYS A 4 3.45 -34.83 4.54
N VAL A 5 2.60 -34.21 3.74
CA VAL A 5 3.04 -33.48 2.54
C VAL A 5 3.45 -32.09 2.97
N ASN A 6 4.75 -31.84 3.09
CA ASN A 6 5.30 -30.49 3.18
C ASN A 6 5.33 -29.93 1.75
N CYS A 7 4.45 -28.98 1.43
CA CYS A 7 4.69 -28.15 0.24
C CYS A 7 5.94 -27.31 0.52
N ALA A 8 7.05 -27.61 -0.14
CA ALA A 8 8.24 -26.78 -0.10
C ALA A 8 7.87 -25.37 -0.58
N ALA A 9 8.03 -24.36 0.29
CA ALA A 9 7.95 -22.97 -0.15
C ALA A 9 8.98 -22.80 -1.27
N ALA A 10 8.54 -22.37 -2.46
CA ALA A 10 9.46 -22.11 -3.56
C ALA A 10 10.44 -21.01 -3.13
N GLU A 11 11.74 -21.21 -3.33
CA GLU A 11 12.74 -20.21 -2.97
C GLU A 11 12.45 -18.88 -3.69
N PRO A 12 12.38 -17.75 -2.98
CA PRO A 12 12.02 -16.47 -3.57
C PRO A 12 13.06 -16.01 -4.60
N LEU A 13 12.63 -15.13 -5.50
CA LEU A 13 13.44 -14.61 -6.60
C LEU A 13 14.46 -13.58 -6.08
N LYS A 14 15.73 -13.73 -6.48
CA LYS A 14 16.86 -12.91 -6.05
C LYS A 14 17.53 -12.32 -7.27
N VAL A 15 17.44 -11.00 -7.42
CA VAL A 15 17.89 -10.29 -8.63
C VAL A 15 19.00 -9.33 -8.26
N MET A 16 20.10 -9.36 -9.00
CA MET A 16 21.07 -8.28 -9.01
C MET A 16 20.96 -7.50 -10.32
N ILE A 17 21.07 -6.18 -10.24
CA ILE A 17 21.12 -5.33 -11.43
C ILE A 17 22.28 -4.33 -11.34
N SER A 18 23.02 -4.20 -12.43
CA SER A 18 24.06 -3.21 -12.61
C SER A 18 23.91 -2.48 -13.93
N GLY A 19 24.55 -1.32 -14.01
CA GLY A 19 24.56 -0.48 -15.18
C GLY A 19 25.36 0.77 -14.88
N ALA A 20 25.91 1.38 -15.92
CA ALA A 20 26.62 2.64 -15.80
C ALA A 20 25.71 3.75 -15.22
N PRO A 21 26.25 4.82 -14.64
CA PRO A 21 25.45 5.99 -14.27
C PRO A 21 24.61 6.50 -15.44
N ALA A 22 23.33 6.79 -15.22
CA ALA A 22 22.34 7.18 -16.25
C ALA A 22 21.96 6.10 -17.29
N SER A 23 22.27 4.82 -17.04
CA SER A 23 21.80 3.68 -17.86
C SER A 23 20.28 3.46 -17.84
N GLY A 24 19.54 4.10 -16.93
CA GLY A 24 18.11 3.83 -16.73
C GLY A 24 17.81 2.72 -15.71
N LYS A 25 18.84 2.24 -14.98
CA LYS A 25 18.71 1.19 -13.95
C LYS A 25 17.62 1.47 -12.91
N GLY A 26 17.51 2.70 -12.40
CA GLY A 26 16.55 3.05 -11.33
C GLY A 26 15.11 2.84 -11.79
N THR A 27 14.78 3.35 -12.97
CA THR A 27 13.48 3.14 -13.62
C THR A 27 13.15 1.67 -13.80
N GLN A 28 14.13 0.85 -14.23
CA GLN A 28 13.90 -0.59 -14.39
C GLN A 28 13.74 -1.30 -13.03
N CYS A 29 14.50 -0.90 -11.99
CA CYS A 29 14.35 -1.41 -10.63
C CYS A 29 12.92 -1.18 -10.11
N GLU A 30 12.39 0.03 -10.25
CA GLU A 30 11.05 0.41 -9.81
C GLU A 30 9.98 -0.48 -10.46
N LEU A 31 10.04 -0.63 -11.79
CA LEU A 31 9.09 -1.46 -12.55
C LEU A 31 9.21 -2.95 -12.16
N ILE A 32 10.43 -3.47 -11.98
CA ILE A 32 10.65 -4.86 -11.55
C ILE A 32 10.11 -5.08 -10.14
N VAL A 33 10.39 -4.18 -9.20
CA VAL A 33 9.92 -4.26 -7.81
C VAL A 33 8.41 -4.24 -7.76
N GLN A 34 7.77 -3.35 -8.53
CA GLN A 34 6.32 -3.27 -8.62
C GLN A 34 5.68 -4.56 -9.15
N LYS A 35 6.27 -5.16 -10.20
CA LYS A 35 5.71 -6.37 -10.84
C LYS A 35 5.97 -7.65 -10.07
N PHE A 36 7.17 -7.83 -9.52
CA PHE A 36 7.61 -9.07 -8.89
C PHE A 36 7.54 -9.06 -7.36
N GLY A 37 7.21 -7.90 -6.75
CA GLY A 37 7.06 -7.77 -5.30
C GLY A 37 8.35 -7.93 -4.51
N LEU A 38 9.50 -7.69 -5.15
CA LEU A 38 10.82 -7.82 -4.55
C LEU A 38 11.13 -6.68 -3.59
N VAL A 39 11.96 -6.94 -2.59
CA VAL A 39 12.51 -5.87 -1.76
C VAL A 39 13.62 -5.14 -2.52
N HIS A 40 13.43 -3.86 -2.83
CA HIS A 40 14.47 -3.02 -3.43
C HIS A 40 15.54 -2.67 -2.40
N ILE A 41 16.79 -3.01 -2.70
CA ILE A 41 17.95 -2.69 -1.88
C ILE A 41 18.91 -1.88 -2.76
N SER A 42 18.86 -0.56 -2.63
CA SER A 42 19.72 0.38 -3.36
C SER A 42 20.79 0.94 -2.43
N THR A 43 22.06 0.62 -2.71
CA THR A 43 23.17 1.15 -1.90
C THR A 43 23.25 2.67 -1.94
N GLY A 44 22.91 3.27 -3.08
CA GLY A 44 22.89 4.72 -3.23
C GLY A 44 21.80 5.39 -2.39
N ASP A 45 20.66 4.73 -2.21
CA ASP A 45 19.56 5.29 -1.43
C ASP A 45 19.80 5.13 0.07
N ILE A 46 20.31 3.98 0.48
CA ILE A 46 20.68 3.74 1.87
C ILE A 46 21.76 4.74 2.30
N LEU A 47 22.84 4.90 1.52
CA LEU A 47 23.89 5.88 1.84
C LEU A 47 23.38 7.32 1.90
N ARG A 48 22.47 7.73 1.00
CA ARG A 48 21.86 9.07 1.04
C ARG A 48 20.97 9.27 2.25
N ALA A 49 20.20 8.25 2.65
CA ALA A 49 19.39 8.28 3.86
C ALA A 49 20.26 8.42 5.12
N GLU A 50 21.37 7.69 5.19
CA GLU A 50 22.35 7.80 6.28
C GLU A 50 22.98 9.20 6.36
N ILE A 51 23.34 9.80 5.21
CA ILE A 51 23.84 11.17 5.14
C ILE A 51 22.78 12.17 5.62
N ALA A 52 21.53 12.02 5.20
CA ALA A 52 20.43 12.90 5.59
C ALA A 52 20.09 12.77 7.09
N ALA A 53 20.21 11.57 7.65
CA ALA A 53 20.04 11.30 9.07
C ALA A 53 21.21 11.80 9.94
N GLY A 54 22.33 12.21 9.33
CA GLY A 54 23.52 12.65 10.04
C GLY A 54 24.21 11.53 10.82
N SER A 55 24.03 10.27 10.41
CA SER A 55 24.61 9.12 11.11
C SER A 55 26.12 9.07 10.97
N GLU A 56 26.79 8.29 11.83
CA GLU A 56 28.24 8.11 11.77
C GLU A 56 28.69 7.54 10.41
N ILE A 57 27.96 6.53 9.90
CA ILE A 57 28.16 5.96 8.55
C ILE A 57 27.90 7.01 7.46
N GLY A 58 26.84 7.81 7.61
CA GLY A 58 26.51 8.88 6.67
C GLY A 58 27.60 9.94 6.58
N ASN A 59 28.14 10.38 7.71
CA ASN A 59 29.22 11.37 7.77
C ASN A 59 30.50 10.86 7.10
N GLN A 60 30.86 9.59 7.32
CA GLN A 60 32.00 8.95 6.65
C GLN A 60 31.76 8.80 5.13
N ALA A 61 30.56 8.39 4.72
CA ALA A 61 30.23 8.19 3.31
C ALA A 61 30.19 9.50 2.49
N LYS A 62 29.81 10.62 3.12
CA LYS A 62 29.61 11.92 2.46
C LYS A 62 30.81 12.39 1.66
N GLU A 63 32.03 12.26 2.19
CA GLU A 63 33.26 12.72 1.53
C GLU A 63 33.56 11.90 0.26
N PHE A 64 33.43 10.57 0.33
CA PHE A 64 33.64 9.69 -0.82
C PHE A 64 32.63 9.98 -1.93
N MET A 65 31.35 10.13 -1.58
CA MET A 65 30.29 10.42 -2.55
C MET A 65 30.48 11.78 -3.24
N ASN A 66 30.82 12.84 -2.49
CA ASN A 66 31.07 14.16 -3.05
C ASN A 66 32.28 14.21 -3.99
N SER A 67 33.29 13.37 -3.73
CA SER A 67 34.50 13.23 -4.56
C SER A 67 34.33 12.24 -5.72
N GLY A 68 33.14 11.66 -5.92
CA GLY A 68 32.89 10.67 -6.97
C GLY A 68 33.58 9.32 -6.73
N ARG A 69 34.12 9.09 -5.52
CA ARG A 69 34.77 7.84 -5.11
C ARG A 69 33.75 6.86 -4.53
N LEU A 70 34.10 5.58 -4.54
CA LEU A 70 33.32 4.55 -3.85
C LEU A 70 33.57 4.64 -2.33
N VAL A 71 32.50 4.44 -1.55
CA VAL A 71 32.58 4.25 -0.10
C VAL A 71 33.31 2.92 0.18
N PRO A 72 34.14 2.82 1.24
CA PRO A 72 34.88 1.60 1.58
C PRO A 72 34.01 0.34 1.61
N ASP A 73 34.53 -0.75 1.05
CA ASP A 73 33.78 -1.99 0.81
C ASP A 73 33.20 -2.59 2.09
N GLU A 74 33.94 -2.58 3.20
CA GLU A 74 33.50 -3.12 4.50
C GLU A 74 32.21 -2.47 5.02
N ILE A 75 32.12 -1.14 4.88
CA ILE A 75 30.95 -0.36 5.30
C ILE A 75 29.74 -0.73 4.45
N VAL A 76 29.92 -0.77 3.13
CA VAL A 76 28.82 -1.06 2.20
C VAL A 76 28.37 -2.52 2.33
N THR A 77 29.30 -3.46 2.47
CA THR A 77 29.01 -4.89 2.66
C THR A 77 28.21 -5.12 3.93
N THR A 78 28.60 -4.53 5.06
CA THR A 78 27.87 -4.66 6.33
C THR A 78 26.44 -4.12 6.21
N MET A 79 26.28 -2.95 5.59
CA MET A 79 24.99 -2.31 5.37
C MET A 79 24.07 -3.18 4.48
N VAL A 80 24.58 -3.69 3.37
CA VAL A 80 23.83 -4.52 2.41
C VAL A 80 23.45 -5.86 3.01
N THR A 81 24.38 -6.54 3.69
CA THR A 81 24.14 -7.86 4.30
C THR A 81 23.14 -7.79 5.45
N THR A 82 23.21 -6.73 6.26
CA THR A 82 22.21 -6.43 7.29
C THR A 82 20.82 -6.27 6.66
N ARG A 83 20.73 -5.51 5.56
CA ARG A 83 19.45 -5.28 4.88
C ARG A 83 18.88 -6.54 4.20
N LEU A 84 19.75 -7.37 3.63
CA LEU A 84 19.39 -8.66 3.00
C LEU A 84 18.93 -9.70 4.03
N SER A 85 19.42 -9.61 5.26
CA SER A 85 19.05 -10.51 6.37
C SER A 85 17.68 -10.17 6.98
N CYS A 86 17.11 -9.00 6.64
CA CYS A 86 15.79 -8.64 7.10
C CYS A 86 14.73 -9.63 6.59
N LYS A 87 13.70 -9.82 7.41
CA LYS A 87 12.65 -10.81 7.16
C LYS A 87 11.92 -10.60 5.82
N ASP A 88 11.68 -9.36 5.44
CA ASP A 88 11.02 -9.03 4.17
C ASP A 88 11.86 -9.46 2.96
N ALA A 89 13.18 -9.23 2.99
CA ALA A 89 14.10 -9.60 1.91
C ALA A 89 14.28 -11.12 1.81
N THR A 90 14.28 -11.83 2.95
CA THR A 90 14.39 -13.30 2.98
C THR A 90 13.09 -14.00 2.56
N GLU A 91 11.92 -13.44 2.83
CA GLU A 91 10.62 -14.05 2.48
C GLU A 91 10.14 -13.71 1.06
N LYS A 92 10.30 -12.44 0.63
CA LYS A 92 9.83 -11.98 -0.70
C LYS A 92 10.88 -12.11 -1.79
N GLY A 93 12.15 -12.25 -1.40
CA GLY A 93 13.27 -12.06 -2.30
C GLY A 93 13.62 -10.59 -2.43
N TRP A 94 14.69 -10.32 -3.16
CA TRP A 94 15.32 -9.01 -3.17
C TRP A 94 15.79 -8.64 -4.57
N LEU A 95 15.82 -7.34 -4.83
CA LEU A 95 16.47 -6.72 -5.98
C LEU A 95 17.59 -5.83 -5.45
N LEU A 96 18.83 -6.20 -5.75
CA LEU A 96 20.02 -5.47 -5.32
C LEU A 96 20.48 -4.53 -6.45
N ASP A 97 20.37 -3.23 -6.20
CA ASP A 97 20.74 -2.16 -7.13
C ASP A 97 22.03 -1.48 -6.66
N GLY A 98 23.04 -1.52 -7.54
CA GLY A 98 24.29 -0.82 -7.31
C GLY A 98 25.19 -1.51 -6.28
N TYR A 99 25.07 -2.83 -6.12
CA TYR A 99 26.02 -3.69 -5.42
C TYR A 99 26.01 -5.08 -6.07
N PRO A 100 27.18 -5.73 -6.24
CA PRO A 100 28.52 -5.24 -5.94
C PRO A 100 29.01 -4.20 -6.98
N ARG A 101 29.91 -3.31 -6.55
CA ARG A 101 30.62 -2.33 -7.39
C ARG A 101 32.13 -2.53 -7.44
N THR A 102 32.66 -3.48 -6.66
CA THR A 102 34.07 -3.91 -6.68
C THR A 102 34.13 -5.43 -6.67
N LEU A 103 35.29 -5.99 -7.00
CA LEU A 103 35.52 -7.43 -6.92
C LEU A 103 35.40 -7.94 -5.47
N SER A 104 35.98 -7.23 -4.50
CA SER A 104 35.91 -7.58 -3.07
C SER A 104 34.47 -7.66 -2.55
N GLN A 105 33.59 -6.74 -2.96
CA GLN A 105 32.15 -6.82 -2.65
C GLN A 105 31.50 -8.08 -3.26
N ALA A 106 31.89 -8.46 -4.48
CA ALA A 106 31.37 -9.65 -5.13
C ALA A 106 31.83 -10.94 -4.42
N GLU A 107 33.11 -11.00 -4.04
CA GLU A 107 33.70 -12.10 -3.27
C GLU A 107 33.02 -12.22 -1.88
N SER A 108 32.77 -11.09 -1.21
CA SER A 108 32.06 -11.05 0.07
C SER A 108 30.66 -11.70 -0.02
N LEU A 109 29.90 -11.45 -1.09
CA LEU A 109 28.61 -12.12 -1.30
C LEU A 109 28.76 -13.64 -1.47
N GLN A 110 29.81 -14.09 -2.16
CA GLN A 110 30.08 -15.51 -2.36
C GLN A 110 30.44 -16.20 -1.04
N GLU A 111 31.31 -15.58 -0.23
CA GLU A 111 31.71 -16.07 1.09
C GLU A 111 30.52 -16.18 2.04
N LEU A 112 29.64 -15.17 2.04
CA LEU A 112 28.40 -15.15 2.83
C LEU A 112 27.29 -16.04 2.24
N GLN A 113 27.56 -16.74 1.14
CA GLN A 113 26.61 -17.62 0.44
C GLN A 113 25.33 -16.91 -0.05
N ILE A 114 25.40 -15.60 -0.29
CA ILE A 114 24.31 -14.80 -0.83
C ILE A 114 24.34 -14.95 -2.36
N ARG A 115 23.53 -15.86 -2.89
CA ARG A 115 23.51 -16.18 -4.32
C ARG A 115 22.28 -15.58 -5.03
N PRO A 116 22.46 -14.62 -5.96
CA PRO A 116 21.40 -14.20 -6.86
C PRO A 116 21.03 -15.30 -7.87
N ASP A 117 19.81 -15.25 -8.39
CA ASP A 117 19.35 -16.13 -9.47
C ASP A 117 19.75 -15.60 -10.85
N ILE A 118 19.86 -14.28 -10.98
CA ILE A 118 20.24 -13.59 -12.20
C ILE A 118 21.00 -12.31 -11.88
N TYR A 119 21.96 -11.98 -12.73
CA TYR A 119 22.66 -10.71 -12.73
C TYR A 119 22.37 -9.95 -14.03
N LEU A 120 21.54 -8.91 -13.94
CA LEU A 120 21.14 -8.08 -15.08
C LEU A 120 22.13 -6.94 -15.26
N ILE A 121 22.63 -6.76 -16.49
CA ILE A 121 23.58 -5.69 -16.82
C ILE A 121 22.93 -4.83 -17.92
N LEU A 122 22.57 -3.59 -17.58
CA LEU A 122 22.11 -2.61 -18.56
C LEU A 122 23.31 -2.01 -19.28
N ASP A 123 23.45 -2.35 -20.56
CA ASP A 123 24.52 -1.90 -21.43
C ASP A 123 24.02 -0.74 -22.30
N VAL A 124 24.73 0.39 -22.24
CA VAL A 124 24.34 1.63 -22.94
C VAL A 124 25.62 2.29 -23.46
N PRO A 125 25.66 2.72 -24.73
CA PRO A 125 26.79 3.47 -25.28
C PRO A 125 27.17 4.70 -24.47
N ASP A 126 28.46 4.97 -24.35
CA ASP A 126 29.03 6.07 -23.56
C ASP A 126 28.46 7.43 -23.98
N GLU A 127 28.29 7.65 -25.28
CA GLU A 127 27.78 8.92 -25.80
C GLU A 127 26.37 9.20 -25.30
N ILE A 128 25.53 8.16 -25.21
CA ILE A 128 24.16 8.25 -24.70
C ILE A 128 24.17 8.47 -23.18
N LEU A 129 25.05 7.80 -22.44
CA LEU A 129 25.17 7.95 -20.98
C LEU A 129 25.62 9.36 -20.59
N ILE A 130 26.57 9.92 -21.32
CA ILE A 130 27.07 11.28 -21.13
C ILE A 130 25.95 12.29 -21.42
N ASP A 131 25.26 12.17 -22.57
CA ASP A 131 24.10 13.02 -22.92
C ASP A 131 23.03 12.99 -21.82
N ARG A 132 22.65 11.78 -21.36
CA ARG A 132 21.65 11.59 -20.29
C ARG A 132 22.07 12.21 -18.96
N CYS A 133 23.35 12.16 -18.61
CA CYS A 133 23.85 12.79 -17.38
C CYS A 133 23.85 14.31 -17.48
N ILE A 134 24.37 14.88 -18.57
CA ILE A 134 24.46 16.33 -18.77
C ILE A 134 23.06 16.98 -18.87
N GLY A 135 22.11 16.27 -19.47
CA GLY A 135 20.72 16.72 -19.59
C GLY A 135 19.90 16.59 -18.31
N ARG A 136 20.40 15.90 -17.28
CA ARG A 136 19.68 15.66 -16.02
C ARG A 136 19.60 16.92 -15.17
N ARG A 137 18.46 17.14 -14.57
CA ARG A 137 18.18 18.21 -13.62
C ARG A 137 17.49 17.64 -12.40
N VAL A 138 17.64 18.30 -11.25
CA VAL A 138 16.91 17.97 -10.04
C VAL A 138 16.18 19.21 -9.55
N ASP A 139 14.92 19.04 -9.17
CA ASP A 139 14.19 20.06 -8.46
C ASP A 139 14.63 20.05 -6.98
N PRO A 140 15.24 21.12 -6.46
CA PRO A 140 15.76 21.14 -5.09
C PRO A 140 14.65 21.07 -4.03
N GLU A 141 13.41 21.41 -4.37
CA GLU A 141 12.29 21.40 -3.41
C GLU A 141 11.64 20.02 -3.29
N THR A 142 11.45 19.33 -4.42
CA THR A 142 10.75 18.04 -4.47
C THR A 142 11.70 16.84 -4.54
N GLY A 143 12.97 17.07 -4.91
CA GLY A 143 13.93 16.00 -5.22
C GLY A 143 13.68 15.29 -6.55
N LYS A 144 12.64 15.67 -7.31
CA LYS A 144 12.25 15.04 -8.58
C LYS A 144 13.31 15.27 -9.66
N ILE A 145 13.59 14.22 -10.43
CA ILE A 145 14.59 14.23 -11.50
C ILE A 145 13.91 14.56 -12.83
N TYR A 146 14.47 15.52 -13.56
CA TYR A 146 14.06 15.91 -14.90
C TYR A 146 15.18 15.66 -15.90
N HIS A 147 14.83 15.63 -17.18
CA HIS A 147 15.78 15.66 -18.27
C HIS A 147 15.32 16.65 -19.34
N LEU A 148 16.16 17.62 -19.71
CA LEU A 148 15.76 18.73 -20.60
C LEU A 148 15.11 18.28 -21.91
N LYS A 149 15.57 17.16 -22.48
CA LYS A 149 15.03 16.54 -23.71
C LYS A 149 13.98 15.44 -23.49
N TYR A 150 14.29 14.43 -22.68
CA TYR A 150 13.47 13.22 -22.58
C TYR A 150 12.37 13.26 -21.50
N PHE A 151 12.49 14.15 -20.51
CA PHE A 151 11.50 14.32 -19.44
C PHE A 151 11.53 15.78 -18.95
N PRO A 152 11.08 16.73 -19.80
CA PRO A 152 11.16 18.15 -19.48
C PRO A 152 10.22 18.50 -18.31
N PRO A 153 10.54 19.56 -17.55
CA PRO A 153 9.68 20.04 -16.45
C PRO A 153 8.29 20.44 -16.96
N GLU A 154 7.26 20.17 -16.16
CA GLU A 154 5.87 20.39 -16.55
C GLU A 154 5.47 21.87 -16.56
N THR A 155 6.20 22.73 -15.82
CA THR A 155 5.94 24.17 -15.73
C THR A 155 7.22 24.99 -15.86
N GLU A 156 7.10 26.24 -16.33
CA GLU A 156 8.25 27.17 -16.39
C GLU A 156 8.77 27.54 -14.99
N GLU A 157 7.93 27.46 -13.95
CA GLU A 157 8.33 27.66 -12.56
C GLU A 157 9.28 26.54 -12.09
N ILE A 158 8.91 25.28 -12.32
CA ILE A 158 9.77 24.14 -12.00
C ILE A 158 11.07 24.26 -12.80
N LYS A 159 10.98 24.57 -14.10
CA LYS A 159 12.14 24.75 -14.99
C LYS A 159 13.12 25.82 -14.49
N GLY A 160 12.61 26.94 -13.97
CA GLY A 160 13.42 28.04 -13.46
C GLY A 160 14.20 27.71 -12.18
N ARG A 161 13.72 26.76 -11.37
CA ARG A 161 14.37 26.33 -10.11
C ARG A 161 15.21 25.06 -10.22
N LEU A 162 15.21 24.39 -11.38
CA LEU A 162 15.99 23.18 -11.60
C LEU A 162 17.49 23.43 -11.45
N VAL A 163 18.16 22.57 -10.68
CA VAL A 163 19.62 22.60 -10.52
C VAL A 163 20.27 21.36 -11.13
N ILE A 164 21.54 21.50 -11.51
CA ILE A 164 22.38 20.36 -11.90
C ILE A 164 22.91 19.73 -10.61
N ARG A 165 22.97 18.39 -10.55
CA ARG A 165 23.57 17.76 -9.39
C ARG A 165 25.08 18.04 -9.36
N PRO A 166 25.69 18.19 -8.17
CA PRO A 166 27.12 18.46 -8.05
C PRO A 166 28.03 17.41 -8.71
N ASP A 167 27.52 16.20 -8.96
CA ASP A 167 28.21 15.06 -9.56
C ASP A 167 27.92 14.83 -11.06
N ASP A 168 27.16 15.72 -11.71
CA ASP A 168 26.70 15.61 -13.12
C ASP A 168 27.51 16.49 -14.10
N THR A 169 28.74 16.92 -13.74
CA THR A 169 29.64 17.58 -14.69
C THR A 169 30.25 16.57 -15.66
N GLU A 170 30.58 16.99 -16.88
CA GLU A 170 31.10 16.09 -17.91
C GLU A 170 32.36 15.33 -17.46
N GLU A 171 33.29 16.01 -16.78
CA GLU A 171 34.53 15.42 -16.27
C GLU A 171 34.25 14.35 -15.21
N LYS A 172 33.33 14.63 -14.27
CA LYS A 172 32.94 13.69 -13.21
C LYS A 172 32.17 12.50 -13.77
N VAL A 173 31.33 12.73 -14.77
CA VAL A 173 30.59 11.66 -15.47
C VAL A 173 31.57 10.72 -16.18
N LYS A 174 32.55 11.25 -16.92
CA LYS A 174 33.59 10.45 -17.57
C LYS A 174 34.41 9.65 -16.55
N GLN A 175 34.85 10.28 -15.46
CA GLN A 175 35.59 9.60 -14.40
C GLN A 175 34.79 8.45 -13.77
N ARG A 176 33.50 8.66 -13.48
CA ARG A 176 32.61 7.63 -12.93
C ARG A 176 32.37 6.49 -13.91
N LEU A 177 32.28 6.80 -15.20
CA LEU A 177 32.11 5.81 -16.26
C LEU A 177 33.35 4.92 -16.38
N GLU A 178 34.55 5.51 -16.34
CA GLU A 178 35.82 4.76 -16.35
C GLU A 178 35.95 3.83 -15.14
N ILE A 179 35.65 4.33 -13.94
CA ILE A 179 35.66 3.52 -12.71
C ILE A 179 34.65 2.38 -12.81
N TYR A 180 33.44 2.67 -13.30
CA TYR A 180 32.42 1.65 -13.51
C TYR A 180 32.91 0.56 -14.47
N LYS A 181 33.47 0.91 -15.63
CA LYS A 181 33.95 -0.05 -16.63
C LYS A 181 35.04 -0.96 -16.07
N ARG A 182 36.08 -0.37 -15.47
CA ARG A 182 37.18 -1.11 -14.85
C ARG A 182 36.68 -2.12 -13.82
N ASN A 183 35.74 -1.72 -12.98
CA ASN A 183 35.21 -2.61 -11.95
C ASN A 183 34.23 -3.64 -12.52
N ALA A 184 33.41 -3.27 -13.50
CA ALA A 184 32.49 -4.19 -14.17
C ALA A 184 33.25 -5.31 -14.88
N GLU A 185 34.38 -5.00 -15.52
CA GLU A 185 35.29 -5.99 -16.11
C GLU A 185 35.85 -6.95 -15.05
N ALA A 186 36.24 -6.43 -13.88
CA ALA A 186 36.73 -7.25 -12.77
C ALA A 186 35.64 -8.15 -12.14
N ILE A 187 34.38 -7.70 -12.12
CA ILE A 187 33.25 -8.44 -11.52
C ILE A 187 32.67 -9.49 -12.48
N ALA A 188 32.74 -9.24 -13.80
CA ALA A 188 32.10 -10.09 -14.81
C ALA A 188 32.44 -11.60 -14.71
N PRO A 189 33.69 -12.02 -14.42
CA PRO A 189 34.02 -13.44 -14.24
C PRO A 189 33.26 -14.12 -13.10
N VAL A 190 32.95 -13.40 -12.03
CA VAL A 190 32.28 -13.93 -10.83
C VAL A 190 30.86 -14.41 -11.12
N TYR A 191 30.17 -13.74 -12.05
CA TYR A 191 28.75 -13.97 -12.33
C TYR A 191 28.47 -14.43 -13.76
N THR A 192 29.48 -14.87 -14.52
CA THR A 192 29.35 -15.22 -15.95
C THR A 192 28.19 -16.19 -16.24
N ASN A 193 27.94 -17.15 -15.34
CA ASN A 193 26.89 -18.17 -15.50
C ASN A 193 25.45 -17.65 -15.34
N ILE A 194 25.28 -16.50 -14.70
CA ILE A 194 23.97 -15.91 -14.39
C ILE A 194 23.80 -14.51 -14.96
N ALA A 195 24.84 -13.97 -15.61
CA ALA A 195 24.85 -12.64 -16.17
C ALA A 195 24.03 -12.57 -17.47
N LYS A 196 23.17 -11.57 -17.58
CA LYS A 196 22.42 -11.22 -18.79
C LYS A 196 22.63 -9.75 -19.11
N LYS A 197 23.24 -9.47 -20.26
CA LYS A 197 23.39 -8.12 -20.79
C LYS A 197 22.13 -7.74 -21.56
N ILE A 198 21.65 -6.54 -21.33
CA ILE A 198 20.41 -6.00 -21.89
C ILE A 198 20.74 -4.64 -22.48
N ASP A 199 20.37 -4.42 -23.75
CA ASP A 199 20.54 -3.12 -24.39
C ASP A 199 19.60 -2.10 -23.76
N GLY A 200 20.17 -1.15 -23.02
CA GLY A 200 19.49 -0.05 -22.31
C GLY A 200 19.38 1.25 -23.11
N SER A 201 19.76 1.23 -24.40
CA SER A 201 19.57 2.36 -25.32
C SER A 201 18.14 2.46 -25.86
N ARG A 202 17.38 1.36 -25.79
CA ARG A 202 15.98 1.22 -26.23
C ARG A 202 14.97 1.98 -25.35
N PRO A 203 13.70 2.13 -25.80
CA PRO A 203 12.62 2.68 -24.98
C PRO A 203 12.42 1.93 -23.66
N LYS A 204 11.94 2.65 -22.63
CA LYS A 204 11.83 2.12 -21.26
C LYS A 204 10.90 0.89 -21.17
N GLU A 205 9.82 0.88 -21.95
CA GLU A 205 8.81 -0.18 -22.00
C GLU A 205 9.39 -1.46 -22.60
N GLU A 206 10.12 -1.36 -23.71
CA GLU A 206 10.74 -2.53 -24.38
C GLU A 206 11.78 -3.20 -23.49
N ILE A 207 12.62 -2.40 -22.82
CA ILE A 207 13.60 -2.90 -21.85
C ILE A 207 12.87 -3.66 -20.73
N PHE A 208 11.80 -3.08 -20.20
CA PHE A 208 11.04 -3.69 -19.10
C PHE A 208 10.35 -4.99 -19.52
N GLU A 209 9.79 -5.05 -20.72
CA GLU A 209 9.17 -6.26 -21.26
C GLU A 209 10.18 -7.43 -21.34
N GLU A 210 11.38 -7.17 -21.87
CA GLU A 210 12.45 -8.16 -21.95
C GLU A 210 12.89 -8.64 -20.55
N LEU A 211 13.18 -7.70 -19.66
CA LEU A 211 13.57 -7.99 -18.27
C LEU A 211 12.48 -8.81 -17.56
N SER A 212 11.22 -8.41 -17.74
CA SER A 212 10.10 -9.10 -17.13
C SER A 212 9.93 -10.51 -17.68
N SER A 213 10.15 -10.73 -18.98
CA SER A 213 10.09 -12.05 -19.60
C SER A 213 11.15 -12.98 -19.00
N LEU A 214 12.40 -12.51 -18.90
CA LEU A 214 13.52 -13.25 -18.31
C LEU A 214 13.24 -13.63 -16.84
N LEU A 215 12.81 -12.68 -16.02
CA LEU A 215 12.51 -12.92 -14.60
C LEU A 215 11.34 -13.90 -14.42
N SER A 216 10.32 -13.80 -15.27
CA SER A 216 9.18 -14.74 -15.24
C SER A 216 9.59 -16.16 -15.62
N GLN A 217 10.52 -16.32 -16.57
CA GLN A 217 11.07 -17.63 -16.92
C GLN A 217 11.81 -18.26 -15.74
N ILE A 218 12.68 -17.51 -15.08
CA ILE A 218 13.44 -17.98 -13.91
C ILE A 218 12.51 -18.40 -12.78
N GLN A 219 11.46 -17.61 -12.52
CA GLN A 219 10.46 -17.93 -11.50
C GLN A 219 9.72 -19.25 -11.82
N LYS A 220 9.38 -19.50 -13.09
CA LYS A 220 8.80 -20.78 -13.54
C LYS A 220 9.78 -21.94 -13.40
N GLU A 221 11.04 -21.76 -13.77
CA GLU A 221 12.08 -22.79 -13.63
C GLU A 221 12.30 -23.18 -12.16
N LYS A 222 12.28 -22.21 -11.25
CA LYS A 222 12.35 -22.42 -9.80
C LYS A 222 11.14 -23.20 -9.27
N ALA A 223 9.92 -22.84 -9.72
CA ALA A 223 8.70 -23.58 -9.37
C ALA A 223 8.71 -25.02 -9.91
N THR A 224 9.35 -25.26 -11.06
CA THR A 224 9.47 -26.60 -11.67
C THR A 224 10.51 -27.46 -10.95
N LYS A 225 11.62 -26.87 -10.48
CA LYS A 225 12.66 -27.57 -9.71
C LYS A 225 12.20 -27.97 -8.30
N SER A 226 11.31 -27.22 -7.64
CA SER A 226 10.72 -27.62 -6.36
C SER A 226 9.60 -28.67 -6.48
N GLY A 227 9.18 -29.01 -7.71
CA GLY A 227 7.95 -29.75 -8.00
C GLY A 227 8.10 -31.15 -8.61
N LYS A 228 9.21 -31.90 -8.40
CA LYS A 228 9.25 -33.34 -8.74
C LYS A 228 8.50 -34.21 -7.71
N SER A 229 7.18 -34.04 -7.64
CA SER A 229 6.25 -35.13 -7.35
C SER A 229 4.81 -34.75 -7.75
N THR A 230 4.33 -35.49 -8.75
CA THR A 230 2.92 -35.78 -9.08
C THR A 230 2.14 -34.82 -9.99
N LEU A 231 1.99 -35.31 -11.23
CA LEU A 231 0.90 -35.19 -12.22
C LEU A 231 -0.13 -34.05 -12.11
N GLY A 232 -0.03 -33.14 -13.08
CA GLY A 232 -1.10 -32.91 -14.06
C GLY A 232 -2.31 -32.11 -13.59
N PHE A 233 -2.34 -30.82 -13.93
CA PHE A 233 -3.59 -30.19 -14.36
C PHE A 233 -3.34 -29.15 -15.45
N LYS A 234 -4.18 -29.23 -16.49
CA LYS A 234 -4.21 -28.34 -17.64
C LYS A 234 -4.59 -26.92 -17.25
N SER A 235 -4.12 -25.99 -18.05
CA SER A 235 -4.50 -24.58 -18.08
C SER A 235 -6.01 -24.38 -18.09
N THR A 236 -6.50 -23.58 -17.15
CA THR A 236 -7.66 -22.73 -17.36
C THR A 236 -7.49 -21.47 -16.52
N SER A 237 -7.49 -20.34 -17.22
CA SER A 237 -7.72 -19.01 -16.68
C SER A 237 -8.98 -18.98 -15.82
N THR A 238 -8.88 -18.48 -14.58
CA THR A 238 -9.95 -17.73 -13.90
C THR A 238 -9.42 -17.07 -12.64
N GLN A 239 -9.84 -15.83 -12.43
CA GLN A 239 -9.71 -15.01 -11.23
C GLN A 239 -10.18 -15.77 -9.97
N ASP A 240 -9.36 -15.81 -8.92
CA ASP A 240 -9.74 -15.84 -7.49
C ASP A 240 -8.51 -16.26 -6.66
N SER A 241 -7.73 -15.31 -6.18
CA SER A 241 -6.75 -15.61 -5.12
C SER A 241 -6.78 -14.49 -4.07
N TRP A 242 -7.31 -14.86 -2.90
CA TRP A 242 -7.49 -14.15 -1.62
C TRP A 242 -8.97 -13.98 -1.22
N ARG A 243 -9.55 -15.07 -0.72
CA ARG A 243 -10.90 -15.16 -0.11
C ARG A 243 -10.85 -15.59 1.37
N GLY A 244 -9.78 -15.28 2.11
CA GLY A 244 -9.60 -15.71 3.50
C GLY A 244 -9.10 -14.60 4.42
N ILE A 245 -9.33 -14.73 5.72
CA ILE A 245 -8.95 -13.71 6.72
C ILE A 245 -7.48 -13.89 7.15
N PRO A 246 -6.68 -12.81 7.18
CA PRO A 246 -5.30 -12.88 7.66
C PRO A 246 -5.22 -13.28 9.13
N THR A 247 -4.12 -13.95 9.48
CA THR A 247 -3.82 -14.37 10.86
C THR A 247 -3.02 -13.29 11.62
N ARG A 248 -2.88 -13.46 12.93
CA ARG A 248 -2.15 -12.58 13.86
C ARG A 248 -2.77 -11.20 13.99
N LEU A 249 -4.11 -11.13 13.92
CA LEU A 249 -4.86 -9.88 14.05
C LEU A 249 -4.86 -9.31 15.48
N ASN A 250 -4.35 -10.07 16.45
CA ASN A 250 -4.06 -9.64 17.81
C ASN A 250 -2.75 -8.82 17.93
N ASN A 251 -1.87 -8.85 16.93
CA ASN A 251 -0.61 -8.12 16.98
C ASN A 251 -0.81 -6.69 16.45
N ILE A 252 -0.58 -5.69 17.30
CA ILE A 252 -0.67 -4.28 16.92
C ILE A 252 0.67 -3.60 17.28
N PRO A 253 1.37 -2.95 16.32
CA PRO A 253 0.91 -2.68 14.97
C PRO A 253 0.84 -3.91 14.05
N HIS A 254 -0.14 -3.94 13.15
CA HIS A 254 -0.27 -4.93 12.10
C HIS A 254 0.91 -4.80 11.12
N SER A 255 1.42 -5.94 10.68
CA SER A 255 2.45 -5.99 9.62
C SER A 255 1.95 -5.35 8.33
N ARG A 256 2.87 -4.85 7.49
CA ARG A 256 2.51 -4.26 6.19
C ARG A 256 1.69 -5.20 5.30
N GLU A 257 1.93 -6.51 5.40
CA GLU A 257 1.18 -7.54 4.67
C GLU A 257 -0.30 -7.58 5.08
N ILE A 258 -0.57 -7.55 6.39
CA ILE A 258 -1.94 -7.53 6.94
C ILE A 258 -2.64 -6.23 6.54
N ARG A 259 -1.95 -5.08 6.64
CA ARG A 259 -2.50 -3.80 6.18
C ARG A 259 -2.82 -3.83 4.69
N LYS A 260 -1.88 -4.28 3.86
CA LYS A 260 -2.06 -4.40 2.41
C LYS A 260 -3.23 -5.32 2.05
N TYR A 261 -3.41 -6.45 2.76
CA TYR A 261 -4.58 -7.31 2.57
C TYR A 261 -5.88 -6.51 2.72
N PHE A 262 -6.03 -5.73 3.80
CA PHE A 262 -7.25 -4.94 4.00
C PHE A 262 -7.37 -3.81 2.98
N TYR A 263 -6.26 -3.18 2.57
CA TYR A 263 -6.27 -2.13 1.57
C TYR A 263 -6.74 -2.64 0.21
N ASP A 264 -6.14 -3.74 -0.26
CA ASP A 264 -6.48 -4.36 -1.54
C ASP A 264 -7.94 -4.87 -1.53
N ASP A 265 -8.39 -5.46 -0.42
CA ASP A 265 -9.73 -6.01 -0.29
C ASP A 265 -10.83 -4.93 -0.25
N VAL A 266 -10.59 -3.82 0.47
CA VAL A 266 -11.46 -2.64 0.46
C VAL A 266 -11.48 -1.99 -0.92
N LEU A 267 -10.31 -1.83 -1.54
CA LEU A 267 -10.15 -1.21 -2.85
C LEU A 267 -10.95 -1.98 -3.92
N GLU A 268 -10.76 -3.30 -3.99
CA GLU A 268 -11.44 -4.17 -4.93
C GLU A 268 -12.98 -4.12 -4.76
N ALA A 269 -13.46 -4.20 -3.53
CA ALA A 269 -14.89 -4.09 -3.24
C ALA A 269 -15.47 -2.73 -3.68
N THR A 270 -14.72 -1.66 -3.43
CA THR A 270 -15.09 -0.29 -3.81
C THR A 270 -15.09 -0.11 -5.33
N LYS A 271 -14.06 -0.58 -6.04
CA LYS A 271 -13.99 -0.55 -7.51
C LYS A 271 -15.16 -1.27 -8.14
N ARG A 272 -15.47 -2.50 -7.69
CA ARG A 272 -16.60 -3.28 -8.22
C ARG A 272 -17.94 -2.59 -7.98
N ALA A 273 -18.13 -1.98 -6.82
CA ALA A 273 -19.37 -1.28 -6.51
C ALA A 273 -19.55 -0.02 -7.36
N VAL A 274 -18.49 0.80 -7.52
CA VAL A 274 -18.51 1.98 -8.40
C VAL A 274 -18.72 1.60 -9.86
N GLN A 275 -18.03 0.57 -10.35
CA GLN A 275 -18.20 0.05 -11.72
C GLN A 275 -19.61 -0.49 -11.98
N ALA A 276 -20.29 -0.99 -10.95
CA ALA A 276 -21.69 -1.40 -11.01
C ALA A 276 -22.69 -0.21 -10.96
N GLY A 277 -22.20 1.03 -11.02
CA GLY A 277 -23.04 2.24 -11.03
C GLY A 277 -23.58 2.65 -9.65
N ARG A 278 -23.00 2.13 -8.56
CA ARG A 278 -23.43 2.52 -7.21
C ARG A 278 -22.82 3.87 -6.84
N THR A 279 -23.67 4.78 -6.37
CA THR A 279 -23.28 6.17 -6.12
C THR A 279 -23.16 6.49 -4.63
N ARG A 280 -23.93 5.85 -3.74
CA ARG A 280 -23.85 6.05 -2.29
C ARG A 280 -23.28 4.81 -1.63
N LEU A 281 -21.98 4.85 -1.34
CA LEU A 281 -21.23 3.69 -0.86
C LEU A 281 -20.67 3.90 0.54
N LYS A 282 -20.53 2.81 1.29
CA LYS A 282 -19.94 2.83 2.62
C LYS A 282 -19.01 1.63 2.84
N VAL A 283 -17.83 1.94 3.37
CA VAL A 283 -16.82 1.01 3.87
C VAL A 283 -16.85 1.04 5.39
N GLU A 284 -17.09 -0.10 6.04
CA GLU A 284 -17.04 -0.27 7.50
C GLU A 284 -15.95 -1.30 7.87
N ILE A 285 -14.73 -0.85 8.16
CA ILE A 285 -13.61 -1.68 8.56
C ILE A 285 -13.19 -1.40 10.01
N ASN A 286 -13.52 -2.33 10.90
CA ASN A 286 -13.31 -2.23 12.34
C ASN A 286 -12.20 -3.19 12.79
N ILE A 287 -10.96 -2.84 12.47
CA ILE A 287 -9.75 -3.42 13.08
C ILE A 287 -9.05 -2.36 13.93
N PRO A 288 -8.31 -2.75 15.00
CA PRO A 288 -7.73 -1.79 15.93
C PRO A 288 -6.93 -0.64 15.30
N GLU A 289 -6.13 -0.90 14.25
CA GLU A 289 -5.36 0.17 13.58
C GLU A 289 -6.19 1.11 12.70
N LEU A 290 -7.32 0.66 12.17
CA LEU A 290 -8.20 1.44 11.30
C LEU A 290 -9.37 2.07 12.06
N ASN A 291 -9.46 1.81 13.37
CA ASN A 291 -10.54 2.30 14.20
C ASN A 291 -10.13 3.62 14.90
N PRO A 292 -10.60 4.78 14.41
CA PRO A 292 -10.28 6.07 15.01
C PRO A 292 -10.91 6.26 16.41
N GLU A 293 -11.81 5.38 16.86
CA GLU A 293 -12.40 5.43 18.21
C GLU A 293 -11.42 5.02 19.29
N MET A 294 -10.61 4.00 19.00
CA MET A 294 -9.79 3.31 20.00
C MET A 294 -8.40 3.91 20.12
N ASP A 295 -7.86 4.48 19.02
CA ASP A 295 -6.47 4.93 18.98
C ASP A 295 -6.28 6.06 17.95
N VAL A 296 -6.38 7.30 18.43
CA VAL A 296 -6.18 8.52 17.60
C VAL A 296 -4.74 8.58 17.06
N TYR A 297 -3.77 7.99 17.75
CA TYR A 297 -2.37 7.99 17.33
C TYR A 297 -2.10 7.06 16.15
N ARG A 298 -3.04 6.16 15.82
CA ARG A 298 -2.92 5.19 14.70
C ARG A 298 -3.77 5.54 13.48
N ILE A 299 -4.31 6.75 13.41
CA ILE A 299 -5.09 7.21 12.24
C ILE A 299 -4.30 7.16 10.92
N GLY A 300 -2.96 7.11 10.97
CA GLY A 300 -2.11 6.95 9.79
C GLY A 300 -2.44 5.73 8.93
N THR A 301 -2.77 4.58 9.53
CA THR A 301 -3.19 3.38 8.79
C THR A 301 -4.49 3.63 8.01
N LEU A 302 -5.42 4.39 8.59
CA LEU A 302 -6.64 4.78 7.90
C LEU A 302 -6.33 5.74 6.75
N MET A 303 -5.42 6.70 6.95
CA MET A 303 -5.02 7.61 5.88
C MET A 303 -4.30 6.88 4.73
N GLU A 304 -3.48 5.87 5.02
CA GLU A 304 -2.88 4.98 4.01
C GLU A 304 -3.93 4.24 3.18
N LEU A 305 -5.01 3.74 3.82
CA LEU A 305 -6.14 3.14 3.12
C LEU A 305 -6.83 4.17 2.20
N ILE A 306 -7.11 5.38 2.70
CA ILE A 306 -7.72 6.45 1.89
C ILE A 306 -6.84 6.79 0.69
N ARG A 307 -5.52 6.95 0.91
CA ARG A 307 -4.54 7.19 -0.16
C ARG A 307 -4.60 6.08 -1.21
N THR A 308 -4.63 4.81 -0.77
CA THR A 308 -4.67 3.66 -1.69
C THR A 308 -5.92 3.67 -2.57
N ILE A 309 -7.10 3.95 -1.98
CA ILE A 309 -8.35 4.04 -2.72
C ILE A 309 -8.31 5.20 -3.73
N ALA A 310 -7.98 6.40 -3.25
CA ALA A 310 -7.97 7.60 -4.06
C ALA A 310 -6.96 7.53 -5.22
N LEU A 311 -5.73 7.06 -4.97
CA LEU A 311 -4.73 6.89 -6.03
C LEU A 311 -5.18 5.87 -7.06
N SER A 312 -5.77 4.75 -6.63
CA SER A 312 -6.19 3.73 -7.58
C SER A 312 -7.31 4.18 -8.52
N PHE A 313 -8.18 5.12 -8.10
CA PHE A 313 -9.16 5.76 -8.98
C PHE A 313 -8.56 6.91 -9.79
N ALA A 314 -7.59 7.64 -9.24
CA ALA A 314 -6.83 8.65 -9.97
C ALA A 314 -6.01 8.05 -11.12
N ASP A 315 -5.42 6.87 -10.91
CA ASP A 315 -4.71 6.08 -11.93
C ASP A 315 -5.66 5.63 -13.05
N ASP A 316 -6.95 5.42 -12.74
CA ASP A 316 -8.02 5.18 -13.72
C ASP A 316 -8.49 6.49 -14.40
N GLY A 317 -7.81 7.62 -14.16
CA GLY A 317 -8.08 8.93 -14.74
C GLY A 317 -9.15 9.75 -14.04
N ARG A 318 -9.68 9.32 -12.88
CA ARG A 318 -10.75 10.02 -12.16
C ARG A 318 -10.23 11.14 -11.26
N ARG A 319 -10.99 12.22 -11.18
CA ARG A 319 -10.79 13.31 -10.23
C ARG A 319 -11.42 12.98 -8.86
N VAL A 320 -10.49 12.56 -8.00
CA VAL A 320 -10.43 12.29 -6.56
C VAL A 320 -10.70 13.42 -5.55
N LYS A 321 -11.92 13.75 -5.10
CA LYS A 321 -12.06 14.67 -3.95
C LYS A 321 -12.08 13.91 -2.62
N VAL A 322 -11.01 13.99 -1.83
CA VAL A 322 -10.93 13.42 -0.48
C VAL A 322 -11.36 14.47 0.54
N CYS A 323 -12.48 14.22 1.21
CA CYS A 323 -13.12 15.16 2.12
C CYS A 323 -12.97 14.73 3.57
N ILE A 324 -12.50 15.65 4.41
CA ILE A 324 -12.45 15.48 5.86
C ILE A 324 -13.47 16.42 6.49
N GLN A 325 -14.05 16.01 7.61
CA GLN A 325 -14.93 16.87 8.39
C GLN A 325 -14.21 18.16 8.85
N GLY A 326 -14.78 19.32 8.52
CA GLY A 326 -14.29 20.63 8.98
C GLY A 326 -14.69 20.96 10.41
N SER A 327 -14.41 22.19 10.86
CA SER A 327 -14.98 22.70 12.11
C SER A 327 -16.50 22.84 11.98
N MET A 328 -17.24 22.39 12.99
CA MET A 328 -18.71 22.49 13.00
C MET A 328 -19.17 23.70 13.81
N GLY A 329 -19.71 24.72 13.12
CA GLY A 329 -20.33 25.92 13.70
C GLY A 329 -19.49 27.20 13.65
N GLU A 330 -20.11 28.33 14.03
CA GLU A 330 -19.45 29.63 14.23
C GLU A 330 -19.33 29.93 15.74
N GLY A 331 -18.14 30.34 16.22
CA GLY A 331 -17.90 30.77 17.62
C GLY A 331 -16.95 29.88 18.44
N ALA A 332 -16.67 30.27 19.68
CA ALA A 332 -15.64 29.67 20.55
C ALA A 332 -15.87 28.19 20.97
N LEU A 333 -17.03 27.62 20.62
CA LEU A 333 -17.41 26.23 20.89
C LEU A 333 -17.46 25.36 19.61
N SER A 334 -17.04 25.90 18.44
CA SER A 334 -16.94 25.12 17.20
C SER A 334 -15.67 24.25 17.19
N GLY A 335 -15.80 23.04 17.75
CA GLY A 335 -14.73 22.06 17.77
C GLY A 335 -14.86 21.04 16.63
N MET A 336 -13.76 20.78 15.92
CA MET A 336 -13.59 19.54 15.15
C MET A 336 -13.48 18.36 16.15
N PRO A 337 -14.01 17.16 15.84
CA PRO A 337 -13.78 15.98 16.67
C PRO A 337 -12.28 15.78 16.89
N LEU A 338 -11.84 15.68 18.16
CA LEU A 338 -10.41 15.58 18.53
C LEU A 338 -9.71 14.43 17.78
N GLN A 339 -10.45 13.36 17.50
CA GLN A 339 -9.97 12.17 16.78
C GLN A 339 -9.59 12.45 15.32
N LEU A 340 -10.14 13.51 14.72
CA LEU A 340 -9.87 13.92 13.34
C LEU A 340 -8.94 15.14 13.28
N ALA A 341 -8.54 15.70 14.41
CA ALA A 341 -7.63 16.83 14.45
C ALA A 341 -6.29 16.46 13.80
N GLY A 342 -5.82 17.29 12.87
CA GLY A 342 -4.56 17.07 12.16
C GLY A 342 -4.61 16.06 11.01
N THR A 343 -5.71 15.32 10.82
CA THR A 343 -5.86 14.38 9.68
C THR A 343 -5.70 15.07 8.33
N ARG A 344 -6.20 16.30 8.21
CA ARG A 344 -6.01 17.11 7.01
C ARG A 344 -4.53 17.37 6.72
N ARG A 345 -3.77 17.77 7.74
CA ARG A 345 -2.32 17.96 7.59
C ARG A 345 -1.63 16.65 7.23
N ILE A 346 -2.03 15.53 7.84
CA ILE A 346 -1.48 14.21 7.48
C ILE A 346 -1.70 13.93 5.99
N LEU A 347 -2.93 14.06 5.49
CA LEU A 347 -3.21 13.88 4.06
C LEU A 347 -2.41 14.87 3.19
N GLU A 348 -2.27 16.13 3.59
CA GLU A 348 -1.53 17.14 2.81
C GLU A 348 -0.01 16.86 2.77
N TYR A 349 0.56 16.25 3.82
CA TYR A 349 1.98 15.89 3.89
C TYR A 349 2.29 14.47 3.43
N MET A 350 1.27 13.62 3.24
CA MET A 350 1.46 12.30 2.69
C MET A 350 2.01 12.41 1.27
N ASP A 351 2.93 11.53 0.94
CA ASP A 351 3.27 11.29 -0.45
C ASP A 351 1.98 10.83 -1.20
N TRP A 352 1.76 11.30 -2.42
CA TRP A 352 0.61 10.91 -3.26
C TRP A 352 1.10 10.33 -4.60
N GLY A 353 2.30 9.75 -4.61
CA GLY A 353 2.92 9.19 -5.81
C GLY A 353 3.62 10.23 -6.69
N GLU A 354 4.26 9.74 -7.74
CA GLU A 354 5.34 10.45 -8.45
C GLU A 354 4.87 11.52 -9.46
N TYR A 355 3.56 11.58 -9.76
CA TYR A 355 2.98 12.43 -10.83
C TYR A 355 2.29 13.71 -10.35
N GLY A 356 2.43 14.10 -9.08
CA GLY A 356 1.63 15.23 -8.57
C GLY A 356 0.13 14.91 -8.66
N ALA A 357 -0.23 13.65 -8.33
CA ALA A 357 -1.61 13.22 -8.30
C ALA A 357 -2.42 14.16 -7.38
N LEU A 358 -1.85 14.53 -6.23
CA LEU A 358 -2.37 15.62 -5.41
C LEU A 358 -2.28 16.96 -6.14
N GLY A 359 -3.41 17.65 -6.28
CA GLY A 359 -3.59 18.89 -7.03
C GLY A 359 -4.16 18.68 -8.44
N THR A 360 -3.80 17.58 -9.10
CA THR A 360 -4.24 17.28 -10.48
C THR A 360 -5.45 16.36 -10.51
N PHE A 361 -5.32 15.17 -9.91
CA PHE A 361 -6.35 14.14 -9.88
C PHE A 361 -6.93 13.93 -8.50
N VAL A 362 -6.16 14.16 -7.43
CA VAL A 362 -6.62 14.08 -6.05
C VAL A 362 -6.61 15.47 -5.44
N LYS A 363 -7.69 15.87 -4.79
CA LYS A 363 -7.78 17.11 -4.03
C LYS A 363 -8.28 16.81 -2.63
N ILE A 364 -7.77 17.55 -1.66
CA ILE A 364 -8.21 17.45 -0.26
C ILE A 364 -9.16 18.62 0.02
N GLY A 365 -10.31 18.35 0.62
CA GLY A 365 -11.30 19.36 0.96
C GLY A 365 -12.07 19.04 2.23
N SER A 366 -13.09 19.83 2.49
CA SER A 366 -14.01 19.64 3.60
C SER A 366 -15.27 18.86 3.16
N ILE A 367 -16.05 18.35 4.11
CA ILE A 367 -17.38 17.80 3.83
C ILE A 367 -18.38 18.97 3.71
N GLY A 368 -19.12 19.02 2.60
CA GLY A 368 -20.17 20.01 2.37
C GLY A 368 -20.36 20.38 0.90
N ALA A 369 -21.51 20.95 0.53
CA ALA A 369 -21.84 21.25 -0.88
C ALA A 369 -20.85 22.20 -1.57
N LYS A 370 -20.24 23.13 -0.83
CA LYS A 370 -19.28 24.11 -1.39
C LYS A 370 -17.96 23.50 -1.86
N GLU A 371 -17.71 22.24 -1.52
CA GLU A 371 -16.46 21.52 -1.82
C GLU A 371 -16.60 20.60 -3.04
N VAL A 372 -17.78 20.59 -3.66
CA VAL A 372 -18.11 19.81 -4.85
C VAL A 372 -17.87 20.68 -6.09
N ASP A 373 -16.76 20.45 -6.80
CA ASP A 373 -16.50 21.11 -8.07
C ASP A 373 -17.10 20.29 -9.24
N ASP A 374 -17.49 20.94 -10.34
CA ASP A 374 -18.02 20.27 -11.54
C ASP A 374 -17.02 19.29 -12.18
N GLN A 375 -15.73 19.53 -11.99
CA GLN A 375 -14.64 18.70 -12.50
C GLN A 375 -14.37 17.45 -11.65
N ASP A 376 -14.89 17.36 -10.42
CA ASP A 376 -14.62 16.22 -9.55
C ASP A 376 -15.50 15.04 -9.98
N ASP A 377 -14.92 13.85 -10.13
CA ASP A 377 -15.63 12.64 -10.61
C ASP A 377 -16.21 11.81 -9.47
N MET A 378 -15.63 11.92 -8.26
CA MET A 378 -16.09 11.19 -7.07
C MET A 378 -15.53 11.79 -5.78
N PHE A 379 -16.16 11.40 -4.67
CA PHE A 379 -15.88 11.94 -3.33
C PHE A 379 -15.62 10.79 -2.34
N ILE A 380 -14.55 10.91 -1.54
CA ILE A 380 -14.24 10.00 -0.43
C ILE A 380 -14.33 10.77 0.87
N LEU A 381 -15.30 10.45 1.71
CA LEU A 381 -15.52 11.11 3.00
C LEU A 381 -14.87 10.28 4.10
N VAL A 382 -13.85 10.86 4.72
CA VAL A 382 -13.01 10.20 5.71
C VAL A 382 -13.64 10.30 7.09
N ALA A 383 -14.10 9.16 7.61
CA ALA A 383 -14.64 8.96 8.95
C ALA A 383 -15.58 10.07 9.45
N PRO A 384 -16.62 10.47 8.70
CA PRO A 384 -17.54 11.53 9.13
C PRO A 384 -18.27 11.15 10.41
N GLN A 385 -18.36 12.06 11.38
CA GLN A 385 -18.92 11.80 12.70
C GLN A 385 -19.86 12.90 13.16
N ASN A 386 -20.95 12.52 13.82
CA ASN A 386 -21.72 13.48 14.61
C ASN A 386 -20.90 13.96 15.80
N ALA A 387 -21.11 15.20 16.25
CA ALA A 387 -20.62 15.69 17.54
C ALA A 387 -21.77 16.17 18.43
N VAL A 388 -21.45 16.39 19.70
CA VAL A 388 -22.38 16.94 20.67
C VAL A 388 -22.89 18.30 20.18
N GLY A 389 -24.18 18.39 19.87
CA GLY A 389 -24.82 19.63 19.42
C GLY A 389 -24.72 19.94 17.92
N ASN A 390 -23.91 19.19 17.16
CA ASN A 390 -23.68 19.40 15.72
C ASN A 390 -23.79 18.09 14.93
N CYS A 391 -24.56 18.10 13.84
CA CYS A 391 -24.81 16.92 13.03
C CYS A 391 -24.19 17.05 11.63
N ILE A 392 -23.27 16.14 11.30
CA ILE A 392 -22.58 16.13 10.00
C ILE A 392 -23.50 15.70 8.83
N ILE A 393 -24.68 15.14 9.15
CA ILE A 393 -25.59 14.57 8.15
C ILE A 393 -26.12 15.63 7.19
N ASP A 394 -26.37 16.86 7.65
CA ASP A 394 -26.88 17.92 6.77
C ASP A 394 -25.80 18.34 5.74
N ASP A 395 -24.55 18.48 6.17
CA ASP A 395 -23.41 18.76 5.27
C ASP A 395 -23.19 17.62 4.27
N MET A 396 -23.27 16.37 4.75
CA MET A 396 -23.17 15.19 3.91
C MET A 396 -24.30 15.16 2.88
N LYS A 397 -25.54 15.46 3.29
CA LYS A 397 -26.70 15.47 2.40
C LYS A 397 -26.54 16.53 1.33
N ALA A 398 -26.17 17.75 1.72
CA ALA A 398 -25.90 18.83 0.79
C ALA A 398 -24.78 18.47 -0.21
N MET A 399 -23.72 17.80 0.25
CA MET A 399 -22.66 17.28 -0.61
C MET A 399 -23.15 16.19 -1.56
N THR A 400 -23.94 15.21 -1.10
CA THR A 400 -24.49 14.17 -2.00
C THR A 400 -25.46 14.74 -3.01
N ASP A 401 -26.25 15.74 -2.63
CA ASP A 401 -27.20 16.39 -3.53
C ASP A 401 -26.45 17.19 -4.61
N ALA A 402 -25.35 17.87 -4.24
CA ALA A 402 -24.46 18.54 -5.20
C ALA A 402 -23.64 17.56 -6.07
N ALA A 403 -23.25 16.41 -5.52
CA ALA A 403 -22.55 15.37 -6.27
C ALA A 403 -23.42 14.74 -7.37
N GLY A 404 -24.75 14.71 -7.19
CA GLY A 404 -25.68 14.09 -8.14
C GLY A 404 -25.43 12.59 -8.26
N ASP A 405 -25.19 12.12 -9.48
CA ASP A 405 -24.92 10.70 -9.77
C ASP A 405 -23.44 10.31 -9.57
N ARG A 406 -22.57 11.25 -9.15
CA ARG A 406 -21.16 10.96 -8.90
C ARG A 406 -21.00 10.16 -7.61
N PRO A 407 -20.12 9.14 -7.56
CA PRO A 407 -19.94 8.33 -6.37
C PRO A 407 -19.46 9.13 -5.15
N VAL A 408 -20.11 8.90 -4.01
CA VAL A 408 -19.75 9.37 -2.67
C VAL A 408 -19.53 8.15 -1.78
N ILE A 409 -18.28 7.96 -1.34
CA ILE A 409 -17.85 6.81 -0.56
C ILE A 409 -17.56 7.27 0.87
N LEU A 410 -18.28 6.72 1.84
CA LEU A 410 -18.01 6.92 3.26
C LEU A 410 -17.04 5.86 3.76
N VAL A 411 -15.94 6.26 4.40
CA VAL A 411 -15.00 5.32 5.02
C VAL A 411 -15.07 5.44 6.53
N ASN A 412 -15.47 4.38 7.22
CA ASN A 412 -15.66 4.33 8.68
C ASN A 412 -16.53 5.46 9.27
N PRO A 413 -17.74 5.71 8.73
CA PRO A 413 -18.60 6.78 9.23
C PRO A 413 -19.20 6.44 10.62
N ARG A 414 -19.34 7.46 11.47
CA ARG A 414 -19.92 7.38 12.82
C ARG A 414 -21.14 8.30 12.95
N LEU A 415 -22.24 7.84 12.38
CA LEU A 415 -23.46 8.64 12.23
C LEU A 415 -24.52 8.35 13.29
N LYS A 416 -24.16 7.64 14.38
CA LYS A 416 -25.04 7.46 15.53
C LYS A 416 -25.21 8.79 16.27
N ASP A 417 -26.37 9.01 16.88
CA ASP A 417 -26.59 10.19 17.71
C ASP A 417 -25.70 10.14 18.95
N LEU A 418 -25.14 11.29 19.34
CA LEU A 418 -24.42 11.47 20.60
C LEU A 418 -25.28 12.29 21.56
N PRO A 419 -25.33 11.94 22.86
CA PRO A 419 -26.05 12.72 23.86
C PRO A 419 -25.43 14.12 24.00
N GLY A 420 -26.29 15.12 24.25
CA GLY A 420 -25.89 16.49 24.57
C GLY A 420 -24.99 16.56 25.81
N SER A 421 -24.33 17.69 26.05
CA SER A 421 -23.59 17.95 27.30
C SER A 421 -24.47 17.87 28.56
N SER A 422 -25.79 18.01 28.40
CA SER A 422 -26.82 17.80 29.43
C SER A 422 -27.31 16.35 29.57
N GLY A 423 -26.74 15.39 28.82
CA GLY A 423 -27.20 14.00 28.77
C GLY A 423 -28.49 13.77 27.97
N ILE A 424 -29.13 14.84 27.46
CA ILE A 424 -30.36 14.76 26.68
C ILE A 424 -30.02 14.40 25.22
N MET A 425 -30.66 13.37 24.68
CA MET A 425 -30.54 13.04 23.24
C MET A 425 -31.27 14.05 22.37
N GLN A 426 -30.65 14.48 21.27
CA GLN A 426 -31.32 15.24 20.22
C GLN A 426 -32.23 14.33 19.40
N THR A 427 -33.50 14.23 19.78
CA THR A 427 -34.49 13.36 19.11
C THR A 427 -35.12 14.00 17.87
N MET A 428 -35.11 15.33 17.75
CA MET A 428 -35.64 16.03 16.59
C MET A 428 -34.86 15.69 15.31
N GLY A 429 -35.55 15.24 14.26
CA GLY A 429 -34.96 14.88 12.97
C GLY A 429 -34.20 13.55 12.94
N ARG A 430 -34.16 12.82 14.06
CA ARG A 430 -33.39 11.57 14.22
C ARG A 430 -33.74 10.50 13.19
N GLU A 431 -35.03 10.29 12.94
CA GLU A 431 -35.48 9.29 11.97
C GLU A 431 -34.96 9.60 10.56
N LYS A 432 -35.13 10.85 10.10
CA LYS A 432 -34.60 11.32 8.80
C LYS A 432 -33.08 11.18 8.70
N ARG A 433 -32.37 11.41 9.80
CA ARG A 433 -30.91 11.22 9.89
C ARG A 433 -30.50 9.76 9.75
N LEU A 434 -31.19 8.86 10.44
CA LEU A 434 -30.94 7.42 10.37
C LEU A 434 -31.30 6.87 8.98
N GLU A 435 -32.40 7.33 8.39
CA GLU A 435 -32.82 6.98 7.04
C GLU A 435 -31.77 7.43 6.00
N TYR A 436 -31.28 8.65 6.11
CA TYR A 436 -30.21 9.14 5.23
C TYR A 436 -28.92 8.33 5.40
N ALA A 437 -28.50 8.05 6.63
CA ALA A 437 -27.32 7.21 6.90
C ALA A 437 -27.48 5.78 6.35
N ALA A 438 -28.71 5.25 6.34
CA ALA A 438 -29.04 3.95 5.77
C ALA A 438 -29.14 3.95 4.23
N SER A 439 -29.23 5.12 3.59
CA SER A 439 -29.25 5.24 2.13
C SER A 439 -27.90 4.90 1.46
N PHE A 440 -26.82 4.80 2.24
CA PHE A 440 -25.52 4.34 1.76
C PHE A 440 -25.42 2.82 1.81
N GLU A 441 -25.20 2.23 0.63
CA GLU A 441 -24.98 0.79 0.49
C GLU A 441 -23.60 0.40 1.03
N ILE A 442 -23.53 -0.67 1.81
CA ILE A 442 -22.25 -1.20 2.27
C ILE A 442 -21.57 -1.87 1.06
N CYS A 443 -20.41 -1.39 0.63
CA CYS A 443 -19.58 -2.11 -0.35
C CYS A 443 -18.53 -3.00 0.33
N TYR A 444 -18.12 -2.65 1.54
CA TYR A 444 -17.15 -3.42 2.31
C TYR A 444 -17.50 -3.39 3.81
N PHE A 445 -17.40 -4.55 4.46
CA PHE A 445 -17.53 -4.68 5.90
C PHE A 445 -16.45 -5.62 6.44
N PHE A 446 -15.79 -5.22 7.53
CA PHE A 446 -14.96 -6.12 8.31
C PHE A 446 -15.04 -5.79 9.79
N ARG A 447 -15.18 -6.82 10.64
CA ARG A 447 -15.11 -6.68 12.09
C ARG A 447 -14.57 -7.94 12.74
N LEU A 448 -13.70 -7.77 13.74
CA LEU A 448 -13.29 -8.83 14.65
C LEU A 448 -14.40 -9.12 15.69
N LEU A 449 -14.61 -10.40 15.96
CA LEU A 449 -15.59 -10.90 16.92
C LEU A 449 -14.89 -11.31 18.22
N TYR A 450 -15.49 -10.93 19.34
CA TYR A 450 -14.98 -11.16 20.69
C TYR A 450 -16.10 -11.65 21.59
N TYR A 451 -15.74 -12.22 22.75
CA TYR A 451 -16.71 -12.50 23.79
C TYR A 451 -17.28 -11.19 24.34
N ALA A 452 -18.54 -11.23 24.78
CA ALA A 452 -19.18 -10.06 25.38
C ALA A 452 -18.34 -9.52 26.55
N GLY A 453 -18.08 -8.21 26.54
CA GLY A 453 -17.28 -7.55 27.58
C GLY A 453 -15.77 -7.74 27.49
N THR A 454 -15.24 -8.42 26.46
CA THR A 454 -13.79 -8.58 26.27
C THR A 454 -13.31 -8.07 24.90
N GLN A 455 -12.02 -7.75 24.82
CA GLN A 455 -11.31 -7.47 23.56
C GLN A 455 -10.28 -8.56 23.22
N TYR A 456 -10.28 -9.65 23.99
CA TYR A 456 -9.44 -10.82 23.80
C TYR A 456 -10.08 -12.04 24.49
N PRO A 457 -9.89 -13.28 23.99
CA PRO A 457 -9.30 -13.61 22.69
C PRO A 457 -10.22 -13.25 21.52
N ILE A 458 -9.65 -13.09 20.33
CA ILE A 458 -10.43 -13.00 19.10
C ILE A 458 -11.13 -14.36 18.88
N MET A 459 -12.44 -14.34 18.71
CA MET A 459 -13.25 -15.54 18.41
C MET A 459 -13.35 -15.82 16.91
N GLY A 460 -13.27 -14.78 16.09
CA GLY A 460 -13.55 -14.88 14.67
C GLY A 460 -13.61 -13.52 14.01
N ALA A 461 -14.13 -13.49 12.78
CA ALA A 461 -14.31 -12.27 12.01
C ALA A 461 -15.57 -12.37 11.17
N LEU A 462 -16.20 -11.21 10.93
CA LEU A 462 -17.29 -11.06 9.97
C LEU A 462 -16.80 -10.16 8.85
N ARG A 463 -16.85 -10.64 7.61
CA ARG A 463 -16.39 -9.93 6.42
C ARG A 463 -17.50 -9.85 5.38
N MET A 464 -17.56 -8.77 4.61
CA MET A 464 -18.36 -8.65 3.39
C MET A 464 -17.58 -7.81 2.39
N SER A 465 -17.56 -8.23 1.13
CA SER A 465 -16.84 -7.57 0.03
C SER A 465 -17.70 -7.67 -1.23
N TYR A 466 -18.18 -6.53 -1.72
CA TYR A 466 -19.09 -6.47 -2.87
C TYR A 466 -18.49 -7.18 -4.11
N PRO A 467 -19.29 -7.95 -4.88
CA PRO A 467 -20.75 -8.16 -4.76
C PRO A 467 -21.15 -9.32 -3.84
N TYR A 468 -20.19 -9.89 -3.10
CA TYR A 468 -20.43 -11.05 -2.26
C TYR A 468 -21.10 -10.67 -0.93
N GLY A 469 -21.92 -11.58 -0.41
CA GLY A 469 -22.58 -11.42 0.89
C GLY A 469 -21.62 -11.49 2.07
N TYR A 470 -22.18 -11.48 3.27
CA TYR A 470 -21.44 -11.61 4.52
C TYR A 470 -20.91 -13.03 4.71
N GLU A 471 -19.67 -13.15 5.12
CA GLU A 471 -18.95 -14.38 5.42
C GLU A 471 -18.54 -14.34 6.90
N LEU A 472 -19.00 -15.33 7.66
CA LEU A 472 -18.65 -15.49 9.06
C LEU A 472 -17.49 -16.47 9.20
N TYR A 473 -16.44 -16.08 9.90
CA TYR A 473 -15.26 -16.90 10.14
C TYR A 473 -15.07 -17.16 11.63
N LYS A 474 -14.68 -18.39 11.97
CA LYS A 474 -14.23 -18.78 13.31
C LYS A 474 -12.72 -18.86 13.34
N ARG A 475 -12.12 -18.24 14.36
CA ARG A 475 -10.70 -18.39 14.67
C ARG A 475 -10.50 -19.76 15.34
N ILE A 476 -9.56 -20.53 14.84
CA ILE A 476 -9.13 -21.80 15.41
C ILE A 476 -7.64 -21.69 15.73
N ASP A 477 -7.30 -21.88 17.00
CA ASP A 477 -5.92 -22.01 17.47
C ASP A 477 -5.44 -23.45 17.24
N GLU A 478 -4.25 -23.62 16.66
CA GLU A 478 -3.62 -24.91 16.37
C GLU A 478 -2.47 -25.23 17.34
N PRO A 479 -2.16 -26.53 17.59
CA PRO A 479 -1.03 -26.94 18.42
C PRO A 479 0.31 -26.51 17.78
N SER A 480 0.81 -25.34 18.19
CA SER A 480 2.10 -24.69 17.86
C SER A 480 2.03 -23.15 17.96
N GLY A 481 0.89 -22.59 18.40
CA GLY A 481 0.67 -21.14 18.41
C GLY A 481 0.34 -20.57 17.03
N LYS A 482 0.00 -21.45 16.07
CA LYS A 482 -0.59 -21.05 14.79
C LYS A 482 -2.09 -20.81 14.98
N GLU A 483 -2.66 -19.93 14.17
CA GLU A 483 -4.10 -19.70 14.11
C GLU A 483 -4.56 -19.74 12.66
N LYS A 484 -5.84 -20.04 12.45
CA LYS A 484 -6.49 -19.91 11.15
C LYS A 484 -7.94 -19.45 11.31
N TYR A 485 -8.47 -18.83 10.27
CA TYR A 485 -9.88 -18.46 10.18
C TYR A 485 -10.57 -19.41 9.22
N ILE A 486 -11.58 -20.12 9.71
CA ILE A 486 -12.39 -21.05 8.91
C ILE A 486 -13.77 -20.46 8.72
N GLU A 487 -14.23 -20.43 7.47
CA GLU A 487 -15.58 -20.00 7.14
C GLU A 487 -16.61 -20.93 7.81
N LEU A 488 -17.53 -20.35 8.57
CA LEU A 488 -18.65 -21.04 9.24
C LEU A 488 -19.93 -20.98 8.41
N SER A 489 -20.26 -19.80 7.91
CA SER A 489 -21.54 -19.53 7.26
C SER A 489 -21.47 -18.30 6.36
N LYS A 490 -22.38 -18.24 5.38
CA LYS A 490 -22.59 -17.06 4.52
C LYS A 490 -24.01 -16.53 4.69
N TYR A 491 -24.16 -15.21 4.60
CA TYR A 491 -25.44 -14.53 4.69
C TYR A 491 -25.58 -13.49 3.57
N PRO A 492 -26.73 -13.41 2.88
CA PRO A 492 -26.94 -12.39 1.86
C PRO A 492 -27.06 -10.97 2.43
N LYS A 493 -27.44 -10.84 3.71
CA LYS A 493 -27.53 -9.58 4.46
C LYS A 493 -26.74 -9.69 5.76
N ARG A 494 -26.50 -8.55 6.41
CA ARG A 494 -25.77 -8.50 7.68
C ARG A 494 -26.44 -9.41 8.71
N PRO A 495 -25.76 -10.45 9.23
CA PRO A 495 -26.35 -11.35 10.22
C PRO A 495 -26.59 -10.62 11.55
N SER A 496 -27.65 -11.02 12.26
CA SER A 496 -27.91 -10.58 13.62
C SER A 496 -26.94 -11.23 14.62
N THR A 497 -26.90 -10.72 15.85
CA THR A 497 -26.13 -11.35 16.94
C THR A 497 -26.56 -12.80 17.16
N ASP A 498 -27.86 -13.09 17.05
CA ASP A 498 -28.40 -14.45 17.19
C ASP A 498 -27.93 -15.36 16.05
N ASP A 499 -27.95 -14.88 14.80
CA ASP A 499 -27.46 -15.65 13.66
C ASP A 499 -25.98 -16.02 13.79
N ILE A 500 -25.17 -15.10 14.32
CA ILE A 500 -23.75 -15.33 14.61
C ILE A 500 -23.61 -16.37 15.72
N ASN A 501 -24.33 -16.20 16.83
CA ASN A 501 -24.28 -17.14 17.97
C ASN A 501 -24.68 -18.56 17.57
N ASP A 502 -25.77 -18.70 16.81
CA ASP A 502 -26.29 -19.98 16.32
C ASP A 502 -25.25 -20.68 15.42
N ALA A 503 -24.58 -19.93 14.53
CA ALA A 503 -23.51 -20.46 13.69
C ALA A 503 -22.28 -20.91 14.48
N PHE A 504 -21.89 -20.18 15.54
CA PHE A 504 -20.79 -20.57 16.42
C PHE A 504 -21.09 -21.82 17.25
N GLN A 505 -22.35 -22.04 17.61
CA GLN A 505 -22.84 -23.20 18.35
C GLN A 505 -23.10 -24.42 17.46
N GLY A 506 -23.13 -24.27 16.13
CA GLY A 506 -23.43 -25.34 15.18
C GLY A 506 -24.93 -25.64 15.05
N ASN A 507 -25.80 -24.79 15.60
CA ASN A 507 -27.25 -24.94 15.52
C ASN A 507 -27.74 -24.30 14.22
N ARG A 508 -27.98 -25.10 13.18
CA ARG A 508 -28.80 -24.63 12.05
C ARG A 508 -30.23 -24.50 12.55
N ARG A 509 -30.78 -23.27 12.60
CA ARG A 509 -32.22 -23.08 12.80
C ARG A 509 -32.95 -23.91 11.74
N LYS A 510 -33.69 -24.93 12.17
CA LYS A 510 -34.81 -25.46 11.39
C LYS A 510 -35.74 -24.29 11.09
N GLU A 511 -36.07 -24.11 9.82
CA GLU A 511 -37.04 -23.11 9.39
C GLU A 511 -38.35 -23.23 10.19
N VAL A 512 -38.96 -22.08 10.41
CA VAL A 512 -40.33 -21.82 10.90
C VAL A 512 -40.53 -21.86 12.43
N LYS A 513 -40.65 -20.67 13.03
CA LYS A 513 -41.84 -20.32 13.83
C LYS A 513 -42.06 -18.81 13.99
N ASN A 514 -43.14 -18.38 13.35
CA ASN A 514 -44.16 -17.37 13.69
C ASN A 514 -43.86 -16.24 14.69
N SER A 515 -44.27 -15.06 14.24
CA SER A 515 -44.55 -13.82 14.96
C SER A 515 -45.07 -13.97 16.41
N SER A 516 -44.30 -13.44 17.35
CA SER A 516 -44.71 -12.85 18.65
C SER A 516 -43.42 -12.33 19.30
N GLY A 517 -43.20 -11.11 19.77
CA GLY A 517 -44.03 -9.98 20.14
C GLY A 517 -43.21 -9.19 21.17
N ILE A 518 -42.94 -7.90 20.90
CA ILE A 518 -42.76 -6.77 21.84
C ILE A 518 -41.64 -6.81 22.92
N TRP A 519 -40.92 -7.90 23.19
CA TRP A 519 -39.93 -7.94 24.29
C TRP A 519 -38.43 -7.80 23.91
N GLY A 520 -38.10 -7.48 22.66
CA GLY A 520 -36.71 -7.35 22.19
C GLY A 520 -36.07 -5.95 22.33
N PHE A 521 -36.76 -4.98 22.95
CA PHE A 521 -36.36 -3.56 22.89
C PHE A 521 -35.49 -3.07 24.08
N LEU A 522 -35.13 -3.91 25.07
CA LEU A 522 -34.49 -3.42 26.31
C LEU A 522 -33.22 -4.15 26.80
N SER A 523 -32.51 -4.92 25.97
CA SER A 523 -31.21 -5.46 26.37
C SER A 523 -30.13 -5.15 25.34
N GLY A 524 -29.36 -4.09 25.59
CA GLY A 524 -28.22 -3.72 24.75
C GLY A 524 -27.71 -2.29 24.91
N ILE A 525 -28.29 -1.49 25.80
CA ILE A 525 -27.58 -0.38 26.45
C ILE A 525 -26.80 -1.01 27.61
N PHE A 526 -25.52 -1.26 27.40
CA PHE A 526 -24.39 -1.07 28.33
C PHE A 526 -23.10 -1.48 27.61
#